data_AF-A0A1A8QZZ3-F1
#
_entry.id   AF-A0A1A8QZZ3-F1
#
_cell.length_a   1.000
_cell.length_b   1.000
_cell.length_c   1.000
_cell.angle_alpha   90.00
_cell.angle_beta   90.00
_cell.angle_gamma   90.00
#
_symmetry.space_group_name_H-M   'P 1'
#
loop_
_entity.id
_entity.type
_entity.pdbx_description
1 polymer ?
#
loop_
_entity_poly.entity_id
_entity_poly.type
_entity_poly.pdbx_seq_one_letter_code
_entity_poly.pdbx_strand_id
1 'polypeptide(L)'
;YPVSRLVGKKIWRVYDTLTCQRIHNLTLPRWATLDVLDTLRRIASFEVTYSILGHKRKEKARLSGGVLLNTILRNFTDAMEQSRPLKIIMYSAHDSTLITLQAALDVYNGLLPPYAACQLFEFYQEYDGSYSV
;
A
#
# COMPACT_ATOMS: atom_id res chain seq x y z
N TYR A 1 -15.66 -7.14 -29.43
CA TYR A 1 -14.61 -7.70 -28.56
C TYR A 1 -15.23 -8.06 -27.21
N PRO A 2 -15.18 -9.32 -26.74
CA PRO A 2 -15.86 -9.70 -25.50
C PRO A 2 -15.14 -9.16 -24.25
N VAL A 3 -15.91 -8.55 -23.36
CA VAL A 3 -15.48 -7.86 -22.13
C VAL A 3 -14.76 -8.81 -21.16
N SER A 4 -14.99 -10.12 -21.25
CA SER A 4 -14.36 -11.15 -20.42
C SER A 4 -12.82 -11.26 -20.56
N ARG A 5 -12.21 -10.67 -21.59
CA ARG A 5 -10.73 -10.60 -21.74
C ARG A 5 -10.09 -9.36 -21.11
N LEU A 6 -10.89 -8.42 -20.60
CA LEU A 6 -10.46 -7.28 -19.77
C LEU A 6 -10.45 -7.71 -18.29
N VAL A 7 -9.71 -8.78 -17.99
CA VAL A 7 -9.48 -9.19 -16.59
C VAL A 7 -8.59 -8.12 -15.94
N GLY A 8 -9.04 -7.54 -14.83
CA GLY A 8 -8.59 -6.27 -14.23
C GLY A 8 -7.07 -6.06 -14.07
N LYS A 9 -6.27 -7.14 -13.95
CA LYS A 9 -4.79 -7.07 -13.95
C LYS A 9 -4.15 -6.33 -15.13
N LYS A 10 -4.89 -6.05 -16.21
CA LYS A 10 -4.41 -5.29 -17.36
C LYS A 10 -4.51 -3.77 -17.17
N ILE A 11 -5.49 -3.25 -16.42
CA ILE A 11 -5.74 -1.80 -16.35
C ILE A 11 -4.68 -1.11 -15.49
N TRP A 12 -4.37 -1.66 -14.31
CA TRP A 12 -3.30 -1.14 -13.45
C TRP A 12 -1.97 -1.06 -14.21
N ARG A 13 -1.61 -2.09 -14.99
CA ARG A 13 -0.38 -2.09 -15.79
C ARG A 13 -0.35 -1.00 -16.86
N VAL A 14 -1.48 -0.76 -17.52
CA VAL A 14 -1.59 0.31 -18.53
C VAL A 14 -1.45 1.67 -17.85
N TYR A 15 -2.17 1.89 -16.74
CA TYR A 15 -2.07 3.12 -15.96
C TYR A 15 -0.64 3.38 -15.46
N ASP A 16 0.00 2.38 -14.86
CA ASP A 16 1.35 2.44 -14.31
C ASP A 16 2.39 2.76 -15.40
N THR A 17 2.32 2.05 -16.53
CA THR A 17 3.22 2.27 -17.68
C THR A 17 3.08 3.70 -18.22
N LEU A 18 1.86 4.17 -18.46
CA LEU A 18 1.63 5.51 -18.98
C LEU A 18 2.05 6.60 -17.98
N THR A 19 1.85 6.35 -16.68
CA THR A 19 2.30 7.25 -15.62
C THR A 19 3.82 7.34 -15.60
N CYS A 20 4.53 6.21 -15.67
CA CYS A 20 5.99 6.16 -15.77
C CYS A 20 6.50 6.90 -17.01
N GLN A 21 5.89 6.67 -18.17
CA GLN A 21 6.25 7.38 -19.41
C GLN A 21 6.06 8.89 -19.26
N ARG A 22 4.93 9.31 -18.67
CA ARG A 22 4.62 10.73 -18.46
C ARG A 22 5.62 11.42 -17.53
N ILE A 23 5.93 10.84 -16.37
CA ILE A 23 6.85 11.46 -15.39
C ILE A 23 8.28 11.55 -15.93
N HIS A 24 8.65 10.71 -16.89
CA HIS A 24 9.94 10.73 -17.59
C HIS A 24 9.90 11.53 -18.91
N ASN A 25 8.87 12.34 -19.13
CA ASN A 25 8.70 13.18 -20.34
C ASN A 25 8.76 12.40 -21.67
N LEU A 26 8.32 11.14 -21.68
CA LEU A 26 8.20 10.35 -22.89
C LEU A 26 6.90 10.66 -23.64
N THR A 27 6.93 10.49 -24.95
CA THR A 27 5.75 10.67 -25.80
C THR A 27 4.70 9.60 -25.50
N LEU A 28 3.53 10.02 -25.03
CA LEU A 28 2.40 9.13 -24.80
C LEU A 28 1.64 8.84 -26.11
N PRO A 29 0.93 7.69 -26.20
CA PRO A 29 -0.01 7.44 -27.28
C PRO A 29 -1.08 8.53 -27.38
N ARG A 30 -1.54 8.87 -28.59
CA ARG A 30 -2.51 9.96 -28.83
C ARG A 30 -3.81 9.85 -28.02
N TRP A 31 -4.23 8.63 -27.68
CA TRP A 31 -5.44 8.36 -26.91
C TRP A 31 -5.26 8.55 -25.40
N ALA A 32 -4.02 8.57 -24.89
CA ALA A 32 -3.71 8.68 -23.46
C ALA A 32 -3.72 10.14 -23.01
N THR A 33 -4.88 10.79 -23.15
CA THR A 33 -5.11 12.16 -22.68
C THR A 33 -5.10 12.23 -21.15
N LEU A 34 -5.07 13.43 -20.58
CA LEU A 34 -5.13 13.64 -19.13
C LEU A 34 -6.41 13.05 -18.52
N ASP A 35 -7.56 13.20 -19.19
CA ASP A 35 -8.84 12.63 -18.74
C ASP A 35 -8.84 11.10 -18.75
N VAL A 36 -8.20 10.51 -19.76
CA VAL A 36 -8.03 9.05 -19.83
C VAL A 36 -7.11 8.56 -18.71
N LEU A 37 -6.01 9.27 -18.43
CA LEU A 37 -5.14 8.94 -17.30
C LEU A 37 -5.86 9.04 -15.95
N ASP A 38 -6.67 10.07 -15.73
CA ASP A 38 -7.47 10.19 -14.49
C ASP A 38 -8.49 9.06 -14.38
N THR A 39 -9.15 8.72 -15.48
CA THR A 39 -10.10 7.60 -15.52
C THR A 39 -9.41 6.27 -15.20
N LEU A 40 -8.26 6.01 -15.82
CA LEU A 40 -7.46 4.82 -15.56
C LEU A 40 -6.99 4.75 -14.10
N ARG A 41 -6.57 5.88 -13.52
CA ARG A 41 -6.20 5.99 -12.11
C ARG A 41 -7.34 5.59 -11.18
N ARG A 42 -8.55 6.11 -11.43
CA ARG A 42 -9.75 5.81 -10.63
C ARG A 42 -10.12 4.33 -10.72
N ILE A 43 -10.10 3.76 -11.92
CA ILE A 43 -10.39 2.33 -12.12
C ILE A 43 -9.34 1.46 -11.41
N ALA A 44 -8.06 1.77 -11.55
CA ALA A 44 -6.98 1.04 -10.89
C ALA A 44 -7.08 1.12 -9.36
N SER A 45 -7.35 2.31 -8.82
CA SER A 45 -7.54 2.51 -7.38
C SER A 45 -8.75 1.73 -6.86
N PHE A 46 -9.86 1.76 -7.59
CA PHE A 46 -11.06 0.99 -7.26
C PHE A 46 -10.81 -0.52 -7.28
N GLU A 47 -10.13 -1.04 -8.32
CA GLU A 47 -9.84 -2.47 -8.44
C GLU A 47 -8.98 -2.98 -7.26
N VAL A 48 -7.92 -2.24 -6.92
CA VAL A 48 -7.05 -2.55 -5.78
C VAL A 48 -7.83 -2.53 -4.49
N THR A 49 -8.63 -1.48 -4.26
CA THR A 49 -9.46 -1.33 -3.06
C THR A 49 -10.46 -2.47 -2.94
N TYR A 50 -11.19 -2.80 -4.01
CA TYR A 50 -12.14 -3.90 -4.03
C TYR A 50 -11.47 -5.26 -3.78
N SER A 51 -10.29 -5.49 -4.37
CA SER A 51 -9.53 -6.73 -4.19
C SER A 51 -9.16 -6.95 -2.71
N ILE A 52 -8.80 -5.89 -2.00
CA ILE A 52 -8.26 -5.98 -0.63
C ILE A 52 -9.35 -5.83 0.44
N LEU A 53 -10.22 -4.83 0.30
CA LEU A 53 -11.27 -4.51 1.28
C LEU A 53 -12.61 -5.21 1.02
N GLY A 54 -12.77 -5.87 -0.13
CA GLY A 54 -13.99 -6.59 -0.47
C GLY A 54 -14.18 -7.88 0.35
N HIS A 55 -14.71 -8.92 -0.31
CA HIS A 55 -15.05 -10.19 0.36
C HIS A 55 -13.86 -10.79 1.14
N LYS A 56 -14.14 -11.33 2.34
CA LYS A 56 -13.15 -11.95 3.26
C LYS A 56 -11.97 -11.03 3.61
N ARG A 57 -12.29 -9.77 3.91
CA ARG A 57 -11.31 -8.74 4.26
C ARG A 57 -10.39 -9.17 5.41
N LYS A 58 -10.93 -9.66 6.53
CA LYS A 58 -10.13 -9.99 7.73
C LYS A 58 -9.16 -11.14 7.44
N GLU A 59 -9.60 -12.14 6.69
CA GLU A 59 -8.79 -13.28 6.28
C GLU A 59 -7.68 -12.85 5.31
N LYS A 60 -8.02 -12.01 4.32
CA LYS A 60 -7.04 -11.41 3.42
C LYS A 60 -6.00 -10.59 4.17
N ALA A 61 -6.43 -9.76 5.12
CA ALA A 61 -5.54 -8.97 5.96
C ALA A 61 -4.57 -9.88 6.74
N ARG A 62 -5.07 -10.94 7.39
CA ARG A 62 -4.23 -11.92 8.12
C ARG A 62 -3.19 -12.62 7.23
N LEU A 63 -3.51 -12.85 5.95
CA LEU A 63 -2.63 -13.54 5.00
C LEU A 63 -1.74 -12.59 4.18
N SER A 64 -1.89 -11.27 4.31
CA SER A 64 -1.13 -10.26 3.57
C SER A 64 -0.46 -9.27 4.51
N GLY A 65 -1.00 -8.05 4.65
CA GLY A 65 -0.42 -6.99 5.48
C GLY A 65 -0.28 -7.35 6.95
N GLY A 66 -1.12 -8.27 7.45
CA GLY A 66 -1.06 -8.80 8.81
C GLY A 66 0.24 -9.54 9.13
N VAL A 67 0.93 -10.11 8.13
CA VAL A 67 2.23 -10.74 8.32
C VAL A 67 3.29 -9.68 8.68
N LEU A 68 3.32 -8.57 7.94
CA LEU A 68 4.21 -7.45 8.22
C LEU A 68 3.84 -6.77 9.55
N LEU A 69 2.54 -6.55 9.79
CA LEU A 69 2.07 -5.96 11.04
C LEU A 69 2.51 -6.79 12.26
N ASN A 70 2.41 -8.12 12.18
CA ASN A 70 2.89 -9.00 13.25
C ASN A 70 4.41 -8.88 13.46
N THR A 71 5.20 -8.69 12.40
CA THR A 71 6.65 -8.40 12.54
C THR A 71 6.90 -7.06 13.22
N ILE A 72 6.15 -6.01 12.86
CA ILE A 72 6.26 -4.69 13.50
C ILE A 72 5.92 -4.78 14.99
N LEU A 73 4.83 -5.46 15.35
CA LEU A 73 4.44 -5.66 16.75
C LEU A 73 5.53 -6.39 17.56
N ARG A 74 6.17 -7.40 16.96
CA ARG A 74 7.31 -8.09 17.60
C ARG A 74 8.50 -7.16 17.83
N ASN A 75 8.79 -6.25 16.90
CA ASN A 75 9.86 -5.27 17.11
C ASN A 75 9.55 -4.33 18.29
N PHE A 76 8.28 -3.95 18.50
CA PHE A 76 7.90 -3.18 19.70
C PHE A 76 8.08 -3.98 20.97
N THR A 77 7.68 -5.26 20.98
CA THR A 77 7.94 -6.15 22.12
C THR A 77 9.43 -6.26 22.43
N ASP A 78 10.27 -6.49 21.40
CA ASP A 78 11.73 -6.54 21.57
C ASP A 78 12.31 -5.22 22.12
N ALA A 79 11.75 -4.08 21.70
CA ALA A 79 12.16 -2.76 22.20
C ALA A 79 11.77 -2.54 23.66
N MET A 80 10.58 -2.99 24.09
CA MET A 80 10.13 -2.94 25.48
C MET A 80 11.00 -3.81 26.39
N GLU A 81 11.30 -5.04 25.96
CA GLU A 81 12.15 -5.98 26.69
C GLU A 81 13.62 -5.57 26.70
N GLN A 82 13.99 -4.52 25.96
CA GLN A 82 15.37 -4.07 25.72
C GLN A 82 16.25 -5.20 25.19
N SER A 83 15.64 -6.18 24.50
CA SER A 83 16.32 -7.37 24.00
C SER A 83 17.23 -7.06 22.80
N ARG A 84 16.97 -5.94 22.11
CA ARG A 84 17.76 -5.44 20.97
C ARG A 84 17.98 -3.92 21.07
N PRO A 85 19.19 -3.40 20.80
CA PRO A 85 19.48 -1.97 20.88
C PRO A 85 19.03 -1.15 19.65
N LEU A 86 18.17 -1.70 18.79
CA LEU A 86 17.75 -1.04 17.55
C LEU A 86 16.75 0.09 17.84
N LYS A 87 17.04 1.30 17.35
CA LYS A 87 16.16 2.48 17.47
C LYS A 87 15.35 2.77 16.22
N ILE A 88 15.80 2.31 15.06
CA ILE A 88 15.14 2.50 13.76
C ILE A 88 15.21 1.19 12.99
N ILE A 89 14.08 0.77 12.42
CA ILE A 89 13.97 -0.37 11.51
C ILE A 89 13.27 0.12 10.25
N MET A 90 13.91 -0.04 9.10
CA MET A 90 13.39 0.42 7.82
C MET A 90 13.07 -0.75 6.89
N TYR A 91 11.84 -0.78 6.38
CA TYR A 91 11.39 -1.75 5.39
C TYR A 91 11.25 -1.06 4.03
N SER A 92 12.24 -1.22 3.14
CA SER A 92 12.10 -0.78 1.76
C SER A 92 11.25 -1.78 0.98
N ALA A 93 10.08 -1.33 0.50
CA ALA A 93 9.06 -2.22 -0.05
C ALA A 93 8.29 -1.57 -1.22
N HIS A 94 7.12 -2.12 -1.54
CA HIS A 94 6.29 -1.70 -2.66
C HIS A 94 5.02 -0.97 -2.19
N ASP A 95 4.36 -0.27 -3.11
CA ASP A 95 3.02 0.31 -2.93
C ASP A 95 2.00 -0.71 -2.36
N SER A 96 2.00 -1.92 -2.91
CA SER A 96 1.17 -3.04 -2.45
C SER A 96 1.42 -3.43 -0.99
N THR A 97 2.65 -3.24 -0.50
CA THR A 97 3.00 -3.47 0.91
C THR A 97 2.30 -2.45 1.80
N LEU A 98 2.36 -1.17 1.46
CA LEU A 98 1.67 -0.11 2.21
C LEU A 98 0.15 -0.29 2.16
N ILE A 99 -0.40 -0.57 0.99
CA ILE A 99 -1.85 -0.77 0.82
C ILE A 99 -2.34 -1.92 1.71
N THR A 100 -1.68 -3.08 1.65
CA THR A 100 -2.12 -4.25 2.42
C THR A 100 -1.90 -4.06 3.92
N LEU A 101 -0.83 -3.38 4.35
CA LEU A 101 -0.57 -3.01 5.74
C LEU A 101 -1.66 -2.07 6.28
N GLN A 102 -1.95 -0.97 5.56
CA GLN A 102 -3.00 -0.03 5.95
C GLN A 102 -4.39 -0.67 5.93
N ALA A 103 -4.64 -1.59 5.00
CA ALA A 103 -5.89 -2.35 4.97
C ALA A 103 -6.05 -3.28 6.17
N ALA A 104 -4.95 -3.88 6.65
CA ALA A 104 -4.92 -4.70 7.86
C ALA A 104 -5.14 -3.89 9.14
N LEU A 105 -4.68 -2.63 9.16
CA LEU A 105 -4.90 -1.66 10.23
C LEU A 105 -6.25 -0.94 10.18
N ASP A 106 -7.02 -1.15 9.11
CA ASP A 106 -8.29 -0.44 8.87
C ASP A 106 -8.17 1.08 8.70
N VAL A 107 -7.08 1.53 8.06
CA VAL A 107 -6.80 2.96 7.81
C VAL A 107 -6.52 3.28 6.33
N TYR A 108 -6.68 2.31 5.43
CA TYR A 108 -6.43 2.53 3.99
C TYR A 108 -7.47 3.48 3.39
N ASN A 109 -7.00 4.55 2.74
CA ASN A 109 -7.83 5.64 2.22
C ASN A 109 -8.35 5.41 0.78
N GLY A 110 -8.07 4.25 0.18
CA GLY A 110 -8.50 3.93 -1.19
C GLY A 110 -7.66 4.54 -2.31
N LEU A 111 -6.59 5.28 -1.99
CA LEU A 111 -5.70 5.90 -2.96
C LEU A 111 -4.44 5.06 -3.17
N LEU A 112 -3.95 5.00 -4.41
CA LEU A 112 -2.65 4.40 -4.70
C LEU A 112 -1.54 5.23 -4.01
N PRO A 113 -0.65 4.60 -3.23
CA PRO A 113 0.48 5.31 -2.62
C PRO A 113 1.35 5.99 -3.68
N PRO A 114 1.70 7.28 -3.51
CA PRO A 114 2.65 7.94 -4.40
C PRO A 114 4.07 7.37 -4.24
N TYR A 115 4.96 7.69 -5.19
CA TYR A 115 6.39 7.38 -5.03
C TYR A 115 6.93 7.98 -3.73
N ALA A 116 7.81 7.23 -3.07
CA ALA A 116 8.39 7.57 -1.77
C ALA A 116 7.36 7.73 -0.63
N ALA A 117 6.12 7.27 -0.80
CA ALA A 117 5.19 7.14 0.32
C ALA A 117 5.80 6.29 1.44
N CYS A 118 5.61 6.73 2.68
CA CYS A 118 6.16 6.08 3.86
C CYS A 118 5.08 6.03 4.95
N GLN A 119 4.96 4.87 5.60
CA GLN A 119 4.16 4.70 6.81
C GLN A 119 5.14 4.58 7.98
N LEU A 120 5.11 5.55 8.89
CA LEU A 120 5.85 5.49 10.13
C LEU A 120 4.98 4.87 11.23
N PHE A 121 5.63 4.13 12.11
CA PHE A 121 5.11 3.80 13.43
C PHE A 121 6.15 4.30 14.42
N GLU A 122 5.70 5.10 15.37
CA GLU A 122 6.56 5.68 16.39
C GLU A 122 6.18 5.02 17.70
N PHE A 123 7.15 4.47 18.40
CA PHE A 123 6.91 3.75 19.64
C PHE A 123 7.48 4.54 20.80
N TYR A 124 6.60 4.99 21.70
CA TYR A 124 6.93 5.89 22.79
C TYR A 124 6.87 5.16 24.13
N GLN A 125 7.73 5.58 25.06
CA GLN A 125 7.59 5.28 26.47
C GLN A 125 7.13 6.56 27.17
N GLU A 126 5.97 6.48 27.83
CA GLU A 126 5.34 7.59 28.52
C GLU A 126 5.96 7.82 29.90
N TYR A 127 5.65 8.97 30.51
CA TYR A 127 6.19 9.35 31.82
C TYR A 127 5.79 8.39 32.96
N ASP A 128 4.63 7.73 32.84
CA ASP A 128 4.15 6.74 33.81
C ASP A 128 4.76 5.33 33.58
N GLY A 129 5.65 5.20 32.59
CA GLY A 129 6.29 3.94 32.22
C GLY A 129 5.46 3.06 31.28
N SER A 130 4.25 3.49 30.89
CA SER A 130 3.46 2.83 29.84
C SER A 130 4.04 3.07 28.45
N TYR A 131 3.51 2.37 27.44
CA TYR A 131 3.98 2.46 26.06
C TYR A 131 2.83 2.78 25.11
N SER A 132 3.10 3.59 24.08
CA SER A 132 2.13 4.01 23.07
C SER A 132 2.69 3.90 21.65
N VAL A 133 1.79 3.77 20.66
CA VAL A 133 2.07 3.78 19.21
C VAL A 133 1.18 4.83 18.55
#